data_AF-S7NAS5-F1
#
_entry.id   AF-S7NAS5-F1
#
_cell.length_a   1.000
_cell.length_b   1.000
_cell.length_c   1.000
_cell.angle_alpha   90.00
_cell.angle_beta   90.00
_cell.angle_gamma   90.00
#
_symmetry.space_group_name_H-M   'P 1'
#
loop_
_entity.id
_entity.type
_entity.pdbx_description
1 polymer ?
#
loop_
_entity_poly.entity_id
_entity_poly.type
_entity_poly.pdbx_seq_one_letter_code
_entity_poly.pdbx_strand_id
1 'polypeptide(L)'
;MNLFCELTCSPRQSQFLNVTETEEYVDPVTHENKTNVKELQYYVGESFANAMYNACRDVEAPSSNDKALGLLCGKEAAACNATNWIEYMFNKDNGQAPFTITPVFSGEASCCDPLGAAFEGCLRRLFTRWGSFCVRNPGCVIFSSLAFIVACSSGLVFVRVTTSPVDLWSAPSSQARLEKEYFDTHFGPFFRTEQLIIQAPHTAVHTYEPYPSGSDVPFGPPLDKGILHQKLGDNVLEPRGLSPPVLGPGQSGHCSALKGDSATGCSY
;
A
#
# COMPACT_ATOMS: atom_id res chain seq x y z
N MET A 1 14.28 -24.14 -10.24
CA MET A 1 15.32 -25.09 -10.70
C MET A 1 15.39 -26.35 -9.84
N ASN A 2 15.38 -26.25 -8.51
CA ASN A 2 15.50 -27.41 -7.61
C ASN A 2 14.54 -28.58 -7.95
N LEU A 3 13.29 -28.28 -8.32
CA LEU A 3 12.29 -29.28 -8.72
C LEU A 3 12.83 -30.26 -9.79
N PHE A 4 13.49 -29.74 -10.82
CA PHE A 4 14.00 -30.54 -11.93
C PHE A 4 15.33 -31.20 -11.61
N CYS A 5 16.23 -30.50 -10.91
CA CYS A 5 17.53 -31.07 -10.55
C CYS A 5 17.39 -32.29 -9.65
N GLU A 6 16.49 -32.23 -8.67
CA GLU A 6 16.22 -33.38 -7.78
C GLU A 6 15.57 -34.53 -8.56
N LEU A 7 14.63 -34.22 -9.45
CA LEU A 7 13.97 -35.20 -10.31
C LEU A 7 14.95 -35.93 -11.23
N THR A 8 15.93 -35.27 -11.82
CA THR A 8 16.75 -35.86 -12.90
C THR A 8 18.01 -36.54 -12.41
N CYS A 9 18.78 -35.90 -11.51
CA CYS A 9 20.16 -36.28 -11.24
C CYS A 9 20.50 -36.31 -9.74
N SER A 10 19.51 -36.33 -8.84
CA SER A 10 19.78 -36.38 -7.40
C SER A 10 20.50 -37.66 -7.00
N PRO A 11 21.52 -37.60 -6.12
CA PRO A 11 22.14 -38.80 -5.56
C PRO A 11 21.17 -39.60 -4.66
N ARG A 12 20.02 -39.02 -4.28
CA ARG A 12 19.00 -39.63 -3.39
C ARG A 12 17.67 -39.86 -4.11
N GLN A 13 17.68 -39.94 -5.44
CA GLN A 13 16.49 -40.02 -6.30
C GLN A 13 15.49 -41.12 -5.90
N SER A 14 15.97 -42.27 -5.40
CA SER A 14 15.12 -43.39 -4.97
C SER A 14 14.26 -43.13 -3.73
N GLN A 15 14.48 -42.01 -3.00
CA GLN A 15 13.69 -41.68 -1.81
C GLN A 15 12.37 -40.99 -2.13
N PHE A 16 12.27 -40.37 -3.31
CA PHE A 16 11.13 -39.53 -3.68
C PHE A 16 10.63 -39.78 -5.11
N LEU A 17 11.21 -40.75 -5.83
CA LEU A 17 10.67 -41.26 -7.09
C LEU A 17 10.28 -42.72 -6.98
N ASN A 18 9.22 -43.09 -7.70
CA ASN A 18 8.82 -44.47 -7.88
C ASN A 18 8.45 -44.73 -9.35
N VAL A 19 9.16 -45.63 -10.01
CA VAL A 19 8.93 -45.96 -11.43
C VAL A 19 7.69 -46.84 -11.55
N THR A 20 6.76 -46.44 -12.42
CA THR A 20 5.47 -47.15 -12.60
C THR A 20 5.43 -47.96 -13.88
N GLU A 21 6.04 -47.48 -14.97
CA GLU A 21 6.05 -48.17 -16.26
C GLU A 21 7.42 -48.08 -16.93
N THR A 22 7.88 -49.19 -17.49
CA THR A 22 9.15 -49.30 -18.22
C THR A 22 8.95 -50.05 -19.53
N GLU A 23 9.77 -49.74 -20.54
CA GLU A 23 9.79 -50.42 -21.83
C GLU A 23 11.20 -50.95 -22.13
N GLU A 24 11.30 -52.04 -22.88
CA GLU A 24 12.59 -52.55 -23.35
C GLU A 24 13.06 -51.74 -24.56
N TYR A 25 14.34 -51.36 -24.54
CA TYR A 25 15.00 -50.61 -25.59
C TYR A 25 16.26 -51.33 -26.03
N VAL A 26 16.34 -51.69 -27.31
CA VAL A 26 17.54 -52.31 -27.89
C VAL A 26 18.46 -51.21 -28.39
N ASP A 27 19.66 -51.14 -27.83
CA ASP A 27 20.65 -50.16 -28.24
C ASP A 27 21.15 -50.49 -29.66
N PRO A 28 21.03 -49.56 -30.64
CA PRO A 28 21.40 -49.84 -32.03
C PRO A 28 22.91 -49.98 -32.26
N VAL A 29 23.75 -49.59 -31.29
CA VAL A 29 25.20 -49.65 -31.39
C VAL A 29 25.76 -50.91 -30.73
N THR A 30 25.30 -51.19 -29.51
CA THR A 30 25.81 -52.31 -28.70
C THR A 30 24.98 -53.58 -28.83
N HIS A 31 23.77 -53.49 -29.43
CA HIS A 31 22.77 -54.56 -29.49
C HIS A 31 22.39 -55.11 -28.10
N GLU A 32 22.62 -54.34 -27.04
CA GLU A 32 22.24 -54.69 -25.67
C GLU A 32 20.80 -54.25 -25.38
N ASN A 33 20.09 -55.05 -24.59
CA ASN A 33 18.78 -54.70 -24.07
C ASN A 33 18.96 -53.78 -22.87
N LYS A 34 18.48 -52.54 -23.01
CA LYS A 34 18.35 -51.55 -21.94
C LYS A 34 16.88 -51.37 -21.59
N THR A 35 16.63 -50.73 -20.46
CA THR A 35 15.28 -50.45 -19.98
C THR A 35 15.06 -48.94 -19.99
N ASN A 36 14.08 -48.49 -20.77
CA ASN A 36 13.61 -47.11 -20.75
C ASN A 36 12.51 -46.97 -19.71
N VAL A 37 12.46 -45.81 -19.07
CA VAL A 37 11.37 -45.45 -18.15
C VAL A 37 10.31 -44.69 -18.93
N LYS A 38 9.08 -45.21 -18.93
CA LYS A 38 7.95 -44.64 -19.66
C LYS A 38 7.09 -43.74 -18.77
N GLU A 39 6.86 -44.16 -17.53
CA GLU A 39 6.13 -43.37 -16.53
C GLU A 39 6.71 -43.57 -15.13
N LEU A 40 6.63 -42.53 -14.31
CA LEU A 40 7.04 -42.56 -12.91
C LEU A 40 6.21 -41.59 -12.06
N GLN A 41 6.13 -41.88 -10.76
CA GLN A 41 5.57 -41.00 -9.75
C GLN A 41 6.67 -40.19 -9.08
N TYR A 42 6.42 -38.90 -8.86
CA TYR A 42 7.31 -38.00 -8.13
C TYR A 42 6.61 -37.45 -6.89
N TYR A 43 7.09 -37.81 -5.72
CA TYR A 43 6.55 -37.33 -4.45
C TYR A 43 7.08 -35.93 -4.15
N VAL A 44 6.19 -34.94 -4.15
CA VAL A 44 6.52 -33.53 -3.90
C VAL A 44 5.77 -33.05 -2.67
N GLY A 45 6.46 -32.40 -1.74
CA GLY A 45 5.84 -31.83 -0.54
C GLY A 45 4.89 -30.68 -0.90
N GLU A 46 3.71 -30.64 -0.29
CA GLU A 46 2.72 -29.59 -0.55
C GLU A 46 3.25 -28.17 -0.22
N SER A 47 4.02 -28.05 0.87
CA SER A 47 4.67 -26.80 1.27
C SER A 47 5.68 -26.32 0.23
N PHE A 48 6.46 -27.23 -0.35
CA PHE A 48 7.41 -26.93 -1.43
C PHE A 48 6.68 -26.47 -2.70
N ALA A 49 5.64 -27.20 -3.11
CA ALA A 49 4.85 -26.85 -4.28
C ALA A 49 4.20 -25.45 -4.14
N ASN A 50 3.58 -25.19 -2.98
CA ASN A 50 2.95 -23.90 -2.69
C ASN A 50 3.97 -22.76 -2.61
N ALA A 51 5.12 -22.97 -1.97
CA ALA A 51 6.19 -21.97 -1.93
C ALA A 51 6.75 -21.66 -3.32
N MET A 52 6.93 -22.68 -4.16
CA MET A 52 7.39 -22.52 -5.55
C MET A 52 6.39 -21.71 -6.38
N TYR A 53 5.10 -22.06 -6.31
CA TYR A 53 4.05 -21.33 -7.02
C TYR A 53 3.95 -19.88 -6.54
N ASN A 54 3.92 -19.64 -5.23
CA ASN A 54 3.79 -18.28 -4.68
C ASN A 54 5.00 -17.39 -5.01
N ALA A 55 6.19 -17.97 -5.17
CA ALA A 55 7.36 -17.20 -5.61
C ALA A 55 7.29 -16.79 -7.10
N CYS A 56 6.53 -17.51 -7.92
CA CYS A 56 6.48 -17.31 -9.37
C CYS A 56 5.18 -16.65 -9.86
N ARG A 57 4.09 -16.69 -9.08
CA ARG A 57 2.75 -16.27 -9.52
C ARG A 57 2.64 -14.83 -10.02
N ASP A 58 3.50 -13.94 -9.53
CA ASP A 58 3.43 -12.51 -9.82
C ASP A 58 4.36 -12.07 -10.97
N VAL A 59 5.19 -12.99 -11.48
CA VAL A 59 6.12 -12.70 -12.58
C VAL A 59 5.35 -12.38 -13.86
N GLU A 60 5.76 -11.32 -14.55
CA GLU A 60 5.11 -10.81 -15.76
C GLU A 60 5.83 -11.30 -17.03
N ALA A 61 5.05 -11.61 -18.06
CA ALA A 61 5.55 -11.93 -19.37
C ALA A 61 6.02 -10.63 -20.08
N PRO A 62 7.22 -10.63 -20.68
CA PRO A 62 7.67 -9.47 -21.44
C PRO A 62 6.72 -9.22 -22.61
N SER A 63 6.42 -7.94 -22.88
CA SER A 63 5.57 -7.46 -23.99
C SER A 63 4.05 -7.54 -23.83
N SER A 64 3.49 -8.19 -22.81
CA SER A 64 2.01 -8.25 -22.64
C SER A 64 1.48 -7.80 -21.27
N ASN A 65 2.36 -7.60 -20.26
CA ASN A 65 1.97 -7.34 -18.86
C ASN A 65 1.07 -8.43 -18.24
N ASP A 66 0.87 -9.56 -18.92
CA ASP A 66 0.17 -10.71 -18.36
C ASP A 66 1.09 -11.51 -17.44
N LYS A 67 0.51 -12.34 -16.56
CA LYS A 67 1.30 -13.22 -15.70
C LYS A 67 1.94 -14.34 -16.54
N ALA A 68 3.23 -14.56 -16.34
CA ALA A 68 4.01 -15.59 -17.02
C ALA A 68 3.42 -17.00 -16.84
N LEU A 69 2.78 -17.27 -15.70
CA LEU A 69 2.08 -18.53 -15.46
C LEU A 69 0.91 -18.77 -16.42
N GLY A 70 0.30 -17.73 -16.99
CA GLY A 70 -0.76 -17.89 -18.01
C GLY A 70 -0.26 -18.58 -19.27
N LEU A 71 1.04 -18.45 -19.59
CA LEU A 71 1.67 -19.14 -20.72
C LEU A 71 2.19 -20.53 -20.35
N LEU A 72 2.53 -20.73 -19.06
CA LEU A 72 3.23 -21.93 -18.59
C LEU A 72 2.32 -22.97 -17.90
N CYS A 73 1.06 -22.64 -17.61
CA CYS A 73 0.13 -23.51 -16.90
C CYS A 73 -0.85 -24.27 -17.81
N GLY A 74 -0.86 -23.97 -19.12
CA GLY A 74 -1.80 -24.55 -20.09
C GLY A 74 -3.25 -24.09 -19.92
N LYS A 75 -3.48 -23.08 -19.08
CA LYS A 75 -4.77 -22.47 -18.76
C LYS A 75 -4.55 -21.03 -18.31
N GLU A 76 -5.63 -20.26 -18.15
CA GLU A 76 -5.56 -18.90 -17.64
C GLU A 76 -4.89 -18.83 -16.26
N ALA A 77 -4.07 -17.80 -16.02
CA ALA A 77 -3.32 -17.63 -14.78
C ALA A 77 -4.22 -17.61 -13.53
N ALA A 78 -5.46 -17.12 -13.67
CA ALA A 78 -6.44 -17.05 -12.58
C ALA A 78 -6.94 -18.43 -12.11
N ALA A 79 -6.94 -19.44 -12.98
CA ALA A 79 -7.34 -20.81 -12.67
C ALA A 79 -6.14 -21.74 -12.34
N CYS A 80 -4.93 -21.19 -12.34
CA CYS A 80 -3.70 -21.92 -12.10
C CYS A 80 -3.39 -21.99 -10.60
N ASN A 81 -3.16 -23.20 -10.09
CA ASN A 81 -2.80 -23.51 -8.71
C ASN A 81 -1.43 -24.20 -8.67
N ALA A 82 -0.84 -24.32 -7.48
CA ALA A 82 0.47 -24.94 -7.32
C ALA A 82 0.55 -26.38 -7.86
N THR A 83 -0.48 -27.20 -7.59
CA THR A 83 -0.51 -28.61 -7.98
C THR A 83 -0.69 -28.76 -9.49
N ASN A 84 -1.72 -28.12 -10.03
CA ASN A 84 -2.10 -28.26 -11.43
C ASN A 84 -1.06 -27.67 -12.39
N TRP A 85 -0.27 -26.69 -11.96
CA TRP A 85 0.85 -26.16 -12.72
C TRP A 85 1.96 -27.21 -12.89
N ILE A 86 2.33 -27.87 -11.79
CA ILE A 86 3.34 -28.93 -11.78
C ILE A 86 2.86 -30.14 -12.59
N GLU A 87 1.58 -30.51 -12.48
CA GLU A 87 0.97 -31.56 -13.31
C GLU A 87 1.08 -31.22 -14.81
N TYR A 88 0.80 -29.97 -15.20
CA TYR A 88 0.93 -29.54 -16.59
C TYR A 88 2.38 -29.56 -17.08
N MET A 89 3.34 -29.12 -16.25
CA MET A 89 4.77 -29.15 -16.60
C MET A 89 5.28 -30.57 -16.87
N PHE A 90 4.73 -31.55 -16.16
CA PHE A 90 5.13 -32.95 -16.23
C PHE A 90 4.27 -33.82 -17.14
N ASN A 91 3.23 -33.25 -17.77
CA ASN A 91 2.40 -33.97 -18.72
C ASN A 91 2.96 -33.85 -20.14
N LYS A 92 3.23 -34.98 -20.79
CA LYS A 92 3.69 -35.05 -22.19
C LYS A 92 2.75 -34.35 -23.18
N ASP A 93 1.46 -34.20 -22.84
CA ASP A 93 0.46 -33.58 -23.71
C ASP A 93 0.71 -32.07 -23.92
N ASN A 94 1.60 -31.45 -23.15
CA ASN A 94 2.07 -30.08 -23.37
C ASN A 94 3.04 -29.95 -24.56
N GLY A 95 3.50 -31.07 -25.14
CA GLY A 95 4.43 -31.11 -26.28
C GLY A 95 5.89 -30.80 -25.95
N GLN A 96 6.23 -30.56 -24.68
CA GLN A 96 7.59 -30.32 -24.20
C GLN A 96 8.14 -31.44 -23.33
N ALA A 97 7.31 -32.04 -22.47
CA ALA A 97 7.74 -33.15 -21.62
C ALA A 97 7.93 -34.43 -22.47
N PRO A 98 9.10 -35.10 -22.40
CA PRO A 98 9.38 -36.27 -23.23
C PRO A 98 8.56 -37.50 -22.82
N PHE A 99 8.17 -37.58 -21.55
CA PHE A 99 7.32 -38.62 -20.98
C PHE A 99 6.55 -38.05 -19.78
N THR A 100 5.45 -38.70 -19.38
CA THR A 100 4.59 -38.23 -18.29
C THR A 100 5.20 -38.57 -16.93
N ILE A 101 5.28 -37.58 -16.04
CA ILE A 101 5.62 -37.76 -14.63
C ILE A 101 4.39 -37.41 -13.80
N THR A 102 3.94 -38.32 -12.93
CA THR A 102 2.78 -38.09 -12.07
C THR A 102 3.23 -37.51 -10.73
N PRO A 103 3.03 -36.21 -10.46
CA PRO A 103 3.36 -35.64 -9.15
C PRO A 103 2.34 -36.12 -8.11
N VAL A 104 2.85 -36.59 -6.96
CA VAL A 104 2.03 -36.96 -5.80
C VAL A 104 2.31 -35.96 -4.70
N PHE A 105 1.32 -35.13 -4.39
CA PHE A 105 1.44 -34.11 -3.35
C PHE A 105 1.11 -34.72 -1.99
N SER A 106 2.15 -34.93 -1.19
CA SER A 106 1.98 -35.38 0.20
C SER A 106 2.10 -34.16 1.11
N GLY A 107 1.04 -33.92 1.89
CA GLY A 107 1.10 -32.98 3.01
C GLY A 107 1.96 -33.60 4.10
N GLU A 108 3.23 -33.20 4.18
CA GLU A 108 3.97 -33.44 5.41
C GLU A 108 3.64 -32.35 6.43
N ALA A 109 3.45 -32.80 7.67
CA ALA A 109 3.44 -31.99 8.86
C ALA A 109 4.57 -30.96 8.79
N SER A 110 4.22 -29.70 9.02
CA SER A 110 5.16 -28.60 9.06
C SER A 110 6.25 -28.93 10.08
N CYS A 111 7.52 -28.55 9.83
CA CYS A 111 8.61 -28.80 10.79
C CYS A 111 8.35 -28.17 12.17
N CYS A 112 7.38 -27.24 12.23
CA CYS A 112 6.90 -26.58 13.42
C CYS A 112 5.84 -27.37 14.22
N ASP A 113 5.31 -28.49 13.73
CA ASP A 113 4.23 -29.22 14.41
C ASP A 113 4.65 -29.85 15.76
N PRO A 114 5.83 -30.49 15.91
CA PRO A 114 6.29 -30.96 17.22
C PRO A 114 6.68 -29.80 18.16
N LEU A 115 7.19 -28.68 17.61
CA LEU A 115 7.49 -27.48 18.38
C LEU A 115 6.21 -26.81 18.87
N GLY A 116 5.17 -26.76 18.04
CA GLY A 116 3.84 -26.24 18.35
C GLY A 116 3.17 -27.08 19.44
N ALA A 117 3.19 -28.40 19.32
CA ALA A 117 2.65 -29.30 20.35
C ALA A 117 3.41 -29.19 21.69
N ALA A 118 4.74 -29.06 21.66
CA ALA A 118 5.55 -28.87 22.86
C ALA A 118 5.30 -27.50 23.51
N PHE A 119 5.18 -26.44 22.70
CA PHE A 119 4.88 -25.09 23.15
C PHE A 119 3.48 -25.00 23.76
N GLU A 120 2.47 -25.60 23.12
CA GLU A 120 1.10 -25.67 23.63
C GLU A 120 1.05 -26.42 24.96
N GLY A 121 1.74 -27.56 25.06
CA GLY A 121 1.86 -28.33 26.30
C GLY A 121 2.53 -27.53 27.43
N CYS A 122 3.55 -26.75 27.11
CA CYS A 122 4.24 -25.87 28.07
C CYS A 122 3.32 -24.74 28.55
N LEU A 123 2.71 -23.99 27.62
CA LEU A 123 1.78 -22.90 27.93
C LEU A 123 0.60 -23.39 28.77
N ARG A 124 0.03 -24.55 28.44
CA ARG A 124 -1.08 -25.14 29.19
C ARG A 124 -0.69 -25.39 30.65
N ARG A 125 0.49 -25.94 30.92
CA ARG A 125 0.98 -26.18 32.30
C ARG A 125 1.25 -24.87 33.04
N LEU A 126 1.87 -23.90 32.36
CA LEU A 126 2.22 -22.60 32.93
C LEU A 126 0.97 -21.81 33.31
N PHE A 127 0.01 -21.68 32.40
CA PHE A 127 -1.25 -20.98 32.66
C PHE A 127 -2.16 -21.72 33.64
N THR A 128 -2.17 -23.07 33.66
CA THR A 128 -2.94 -23.81 34.68
C THR A 128 -2.36 -23.58 36.07
N ARG A 129 -1.03 -23.56 36.20
CA ARG A 129 -0.37 -23.30 37.49
C ARG A 129 -0.54 -21.84 37.93
N TRP A 130 -0.41 -20.89 37.01
CA TRP A 130 -0.65 -19.47 37.28
C TRP A 130 -2.13 -19.20 37.65
N GLY A 131 -3.07 -19.77 36.89
CA GLY A 131 -4.50 -19.68 37.17
C GLY A 131 -4.87 -20.27 38.53
N SER A 132 -4.32 -21.44 38.87
CA SER A 132 -4.50 -22.05 40.20
C SER A 132 -3.95 -21.16 41.32
N PHE A 133 -2.79 -20.53 41.11
CA PHE A 133 -2.22 -19.56 42.04
C PHE A 133 -3.12 -18.32 42.23
N CYS A 134 -3.66 -17.77 41.13
CA CYS A 134 -4.57 -16.62 41.17
C CYS A 134 -5.87 -16.91 41.93
N VAL A 135 -6.45 -18.11 41.76
CA VAL A 135 -7.69 -18.50 42.46
C VAL A 135 -7.43 -18.81 43.94
N ARG A 136 -6.26 -19.36 44.28
CA ARG A 136 -5.94 -19.75 45.66
C ARG A 136 -5.52 -18.56 46.54
N ASN A 137 -5.01 -17.47 45.95
CA ASN A 137 -4.58 -16.27 46.67
C ASN A 137 -5.13 -14.97 46.04
N PRO A 138 -6.46 -14.77 46.00
CA PRO A 138 -7.06 -13.65 45.27
C PRO A 138 -6.66 -12.27 45.84
N GLY A 139 -6.53 -12.14 47.17
CA GLY A 139 -6.19 -10.87 47.82
C GLY A 139 -4.80 -10.34 47.43
N CYS A 140 -3.77 -11.20 47.48
CA CYS A 140 -2.40 -10.83 47.11
C CYS A 140 -2.28 -10.45 45.62
N VAL A 141 -3.02 -11.13 44.74
CA VAL A 141 -3.02 -10.85 43.30
C VAL A 141 -3.72 -9.53 42.99
N ILE A 142 -4.90 -9.28 43.60
CA ILE A 142 -5.62 -8.01 43.41
C ILE A 142 -4.78 -6.84 43.92
N PHE A 143 -4.21 -6.94 45.12
CA PHE A 143 -3.37 -5.87 45.67
C PHE A 143 -2.14 -5.59 44.79
N SER A 144 -1.45 -6.64 44.35
CA SER A 144 -0.28 -6.49 43.47
C SER A 144 -0.65 -5.90 42.11
N SER A 145 -1.79 -6.29 41.55
CA SER A 145 -2.28 -5.74 40.27
C SER A 145 -2.69 -4.27 40.39
N LEU A 146 -3.35 -3.86 41.49
CA LEU A 146 -3.71 -2.47 41.74
C LEU A 146 -2.48 -1.61 41.98
N ALA A 147 -1.50 -2.11 42.75
CA ALA A 147 -0.23 -1.42 42.95
C ALA A 147 0.52 -1.24 41.62
N PHE A 148 0.53 -2.25 40.77
CA PHE A 148 1.13 -2.19 39.43
C PHE A 148 0.40 -1.18 38.52
N ILE A 149 -0.94 -1.20 38.52
CA ILE A 149 -1.75 -0.23 37.75
C ILE A 149 -1.46 1.19 38.20
N VAL A 150 -1.47 1.48 39.51
CA VAL A 150 -1.18 2.83 40.02
C VAL A 150 0.24 3.28 39.66
N ALA A 151 1.22 2.39 39.79
CA ALA A 151 2.60 2.67 39.40
C ALA A 151 2.70 2.99 37.89
N CYS A 152 2.10 2.20 37.01
CA CYS A 152 2.10 2.43 35.58
C CYS A 152 1.30 3.68 35.17
N SER A 153 0.15 3.92 35.80
CA SER A 153 -0.72 5.08 35.53
C SER A 153 -0.11 6.41 36.00
N SER A 154 0.79 6.39 36.98
CA SER A 154 1.52 7.60 37.42
C SER A 154 2.34 8.25 36.28
N GLY A 155 2.78 7.44 35.30
CA GLY A 155 3.52 7.90 34.13
C GLY A 155 2.71 8.80 33.19
N LEU A 156 1.37 8.78 33.29
CA LEU A 156 0.49 9.64 32.47
C LEU A 156 0.69 11.13 32.75
N VAL A 157 1.23 11.51 33.92
CA VAL A 157 1.55 12.91 34.23
C VAL A 157 2.63 13.47 33.31
N PHE A 158 3.49 12.61 32.76
CA PHE A 158 4.58 13.00 31.86
C PHE A 158 4.23 12.81 30.37
N VAL A 159 2.97 12.51 30.05
CA VAL A 159 2.55 12.34 28.66
C VAL A 159 2.69 13.66 27.91
N ARG A 160 3.40 13.64 26.78
CA ARG A 160 3.50 14.77 25.87
C ARG A 160 2.84 14.40 24.55
N VAL A 161 1.92 15.25 24.10
CA VAL A 161 1.21 15.07 22.83
C VAL A 161 1.89 15.94 21.77
N THR A 162 2.46 15.28 20.77
CA THR A 162 3.01 15.96 19.59
C THR A 162 1.87 16.34 18.65
N THR A 163 1.67 17.64 18.42
CA THR A 163 0.59 18.17 17.56
C THR A 163 1.07 18.57 16.16
N SER A 164 2.38 18.62 15.95
CA SER A 164 2.94 18.94 14.65
C SER A 164 2.76 17.74 13.70
N PRO A 165 2.14 17.92 12.52
CA PRO A 165 1.95 16.81 11.57
C PRO A 165 3.28 16.35 10.99
N VAL A 166 4.27 17.23 10.88
CA VAL A 166 5.59 16.89 10.34
C VAL A 166 6.29 15.89 11.27
N ASP A 167 6.17 16.05 12.59
CA ASP A 167 6.76 15.12 13.56
C ASP A 167 6.03 13.78 13.66
N LEU A 168 4.76 13.74 13.28
CA LEU A 168 3.99 12.51 13.23
C LEU A 168 4.31 11.66 11.99
N TRP A 169 4.49 12.32 10.84
CA TRP A 169 4.55 11.65 9.54
C TRP A 169 5.95 11.56 8.94
N SER A 170 6.97 12.14 9.56
CA SER A 170 8.35 12.05 9.07
C SER A 170 9.34 11.72 10.18
N ALA A 171 10.20 10.75 9.92
CA ALA A 171 11.26 10.40 10.86
C ALA A 171 12.28 11.55 10.95
N PRO A 172 12.85 11.84 12.13
CA PRO A 172 13.80 12.95 12.32
C PRO A 172 15.09 12.75 11.50
N SER A 173 15.49 11.51 11.23
CA SER A 173 16.67 11.16 10.44
C SER A 173 16.37 10.86 8.97
N SER A 174 15.17 11.16 8.48
CA SER A 174 14.83 10.93 7.07
C SER A 174 15.51 11.96 6.16
N GLN A 175 15.88 11.55 4.95
CA GLN A 175 16.50 12.45 3.97
C GLN A 175 15.65 13.71 3.72
N ALA A 176 14.33 13.55 3.57
CA ALA A 176 13.41 14.66 3.37
C ALA A 176 13.39 15.65 4.57
N ARG A 177 13.58 15.16 5.80
CA ARG A 177 13.68 16.02 6.99
C ARG A 177 14.99 16.81 6.99
N LEU A 178 16.11 16.16 6.65
CA LEU A 178 17.43 16.80 6.59
C LEU A 178 17.48 17.88 5.51
N GLU A 179 16.92 17.60 4.33
CA GLU A 179 16.82 18.57 3.24
C GLU A 179 15.94 19.76 3.63
N LYS A 180 14.83 19.51 4.33
CA LYS A 180 13.95 20.56 4.87
C LYS A 180 14.67 21.41 5.91
N GLU A 181 15.38 20.82 6.87
CA GLU A 181 16.14 21.57 7.88
C GLU A 181 17.27 22.39 7.25
N TYR A 182 17.98 21.82 6.27
CA TYR A 182 18.98 22.55 5.49
C TYR A 182 18.37 23.76 4.77
N PHE A 183 17.19 23.59 4.16
CA PHE A 183 16.48 24.68 3.50
C PHE A 183 16.01 25.76 4.51
N ASP A 184 15.35 25.35 5.59
CA ASP A 184 14.78 26.27 6.58
C ASP A 184 15.88 27.08 7.30
N THR A 185 17.09 26.52 7.49
CA THR A 185 18.24 27.23 8.08
C THR A 185 18.90 28.24 7.15
N HIS A 186 18.98 27.96 5.85
CA HIS A 186 19.64 28.83 4.88
C HIS A 186 18.72 29.89 4.28
N PHE A 187 17.44 29.56 4.08
CA PHE A 187 16.48 30.42 3.38
C PHE A 187 15.36 30.92 4.28
N GLY A 188 15.29 30.43 5.52
CA GLY A 188 14.14 30.64 6.40
C GLY A 188 13.01 29.65 6.08
N PRO A 189 12.03 29.49 7.00
CA PRO A 189 10.90 28.61 6.80
C PRO A 189 10.03 29.11 5.63
N PHE A 190 9.43 28.16 4.91
CA PHE A 190 8.53 28.48 3.81
C PHE A 190 7.34 29.34 4.28
N PHE A 191 6.91 30.29 3.43
CA PHE A 191 5.80 31.18 3.75
C PHE A 191 4.48 30.40 3.87
N ARG A 192 3.59 30.84 4.78
CA ARG A 192 2.26 30.26 4.90
C ARG A 192 1.36 30.81 3.81
N THR A 193 0.81 29.94 2.97
CA THR A 193 -0.14 30.33 1.92
C THR A 193 -1.55 30.41 2.49
N GLU A 194 -2.22 31.53 2.25
CA GLU A 194 -3.65 31.71 2.50
C GLU A 194 -4.35 31.83 1.14
N GLN A 195 -5.07 30.78 0.74
CA GLN A 195 -5.73 30.72 -0.56
C GLN A 195 -7.25 30.77 -0.38
N LEU A 196 -7.90 31.63 -1.16
CA LEU A 196 -9.35 31.72 -1.26
C LEU A 196 -9.79 31.41 -2.70
N ILE A 197 -10.60 30.37 -2.88
CA ILE A 197 -11.16 30.01 -4.18
C ILE A 197 -12.60 30.50 -4.23
N ILE A 198 -12.90 31.38 -5.17
CA ILE A 198 -14.22 32.00 -5.33
C ILE A 198 -14.88 31.46 -6.59
N GLN A 199 -16.14 31.04 -6.46
CA GLN A 199 -16.98 30.63 -7.58
C GLN A 199 -18.26 31.47 -7.60
N ALA A 200 -18.79 31.71 -8.80
CA ALA A 200 -20.03 32.47 -9.01
C ALA A 200 -21.06 31.55 -9.70
N PRO A 201 -21.83 30.77 -8.92
CA PRO A 201 -22.73 29.75 -9.48
C PRO A 201 -24.01 30.32 -10.07
N HIS A 202 -24.37 31.57 -9.74
CA HIS A 202 -25.64 32.21 -10.15
C HIS A 202 -25.46 33.30 -11.20
N THR A 203 -24.26 33.50 -11.73
CA THR A 203 -24.01 34.38 -12.87
C THR A 203 -23.86 33.57 -14.15
N ALA A 204 -24.33 34.11 -15.27
CA ALA A 204 -24.22 33.48 -16.58
C ALA A 204 -22.91 33.89 -17.27
N VAL A 205 -22.50 33.12 -18.27
CA VAL A 205 -21.41 33.47 -19.20
C VAL A 205 -21.84 34.70 -19.99
N HIS A 206 -20.94 35.67 -20.17
CA HIS A 206 -21.16 36.85 -20.99
C HIS A 206 -20.14 36.93 -22.12
N THR A 207 -20.53 37.49 -23.26
CA THR A 207 -19.68 37.57 -24.46
C THR A 207 -19.22 39.01 -24.66
N TYR A 208 -17.93 39.19 -24.91
CA TYR A 208 -17.32 40.48 -25.26
C TYR A 208 -17.06 40.55 -26.76
N GLU A 209 -17.56 41.61 -27.39
CA GLU A 209 -17.36 41.89 -28.81
C GLU A 209 -16.34 43.05 -28.96
N PRO A 210 -15.14 42.80 -29.51
CA PRO A 210 -14.11 43.84 -29.65
C PRO A 210 -14.42 44.84 -30.78
N TYR A 211 -14.25 46.14 -30.52
CA TYR A 211 -14.28 47.20 -31.54
C TYR A 211 -12.84 47.64 -31.91
N PRO A 212 -12.49 47.91 -33.19
CA PRO A 212 -13.34 47.98 -34.39
C PRO A 212 -13.56 46.65 -35.15
N SER A 213 -12.77 45.61 -34.88
CA SER A 213 -13.00 44.27 -35.42
C SER A 213 -12.34 43.19 -34.56
N GLY A 214 -12.99 42.02 -34.46
CA GLY A 214 -12.53 40.87 -33.69
C GLY A 214 -13.62 39.81 -33.57
N SER A 215 -13.25 38.58 -33.21
CA SER A 215 -14.20 37.51 -32.91
C SER A 215 -14.71 37.61 -31.47
N ASP A 216 -15.98 37.29 -31.26
CA ASP A 216 -16.65 37.22 -29.96
C ASP A 216 -15.88 36.34 -28.95
N VAL A 217 -15.64 36.88 -27.74
CA VAL A 217 -14.92 36.19 -26.67
C VAL A 217 -15.83 35.92 -25.48
N PRO A 218 -16.13 34.66 -25.12
CA PRO A 218 -16.94 34.34 -23.94
C PRO A 218 -16.12 34.40 -22.65
N PHE A 219 -16.63 35.10 -21.65
CA PHE A 219 -16.09 35.21 -20.29
C PHE A 219 -16.93 34.41 -19.30
N GLY A 220 -16.24 33.63 -18.45
CA GLY A 220 -16.89 32.80 -17.44
C GLY A 220 -17.58 33.61 -16.32
N PRO A 221 -18.54 32.99 -15.60
CA PRO A 221 -19.33 33.64 -14.55
C PRO A 221 -18.55 34.41 -13.46
N PRO A 222 -17.35 33.97 -13.00
CA PRO A 222 -16.57 34.71 -11.99
C PRO A 222 -15.94 36.01 -12.50
N LEU A 223 -15.87 36.20 -13.81
CA LEU A 223 -15.27 37.38 -14.45
C LEU A 223 -16.30 38.47 -14.74
N ASP A 224 -17.54 38.29 -14.28
CA ASP A 224 -18.55 39.34 -14.31
C ASP A 224 -18.09 40.55 -13.48
N LYS A 225 -18.29 41.75 -14.04
CA LYS A 225 -17.84 43.00 -13.43
C LYS A 225 -18.44 43.22 -12.03
N GLY A 226 -19.71 42.85 -11.81
CA GLY A 226 -20.35 42.97 -10.50
C GLY A 226 -19.72 42.06 -9.46
N ILE A 227 -19.37 40.83 -9.85
CA ILE A 227 -18.67 39.86 -8.99
C ILE A 227 -17.25 40.36 -8.66
N LEU A 228 -16.52 40.86 -9.65
CA LEU A 228 -15.18 41.39 -9.45
C LEU A 228 -15.17 42.59 -8.47
N HIS A 229 -16.12 43.52 -8.60
CA HIS A 229 -16.23 44.65 -7.67
C HIS A 229 -16.62 44.23 -6.25
N GLN A 230 -17.57 43.29 -6.12
CA GLN A 230 -17.96 42.77 -4.81
C GLN A 230 -16.81 42.02 -4.13
N LYS A 231 -16.08 41.18 -4.87
CA LYS A 231 -14.99 40.39 -4.30
C LYS A 231 -13.75 41.21 -4.00
N LEU A 232 -13.48 42.26 -4.79
CA LEU A 232 -12.41 43.22 -4.50
C LEU A 232 -12.69 44.01 -3.21
N GLY A 233 -13.93 44.46 -3.00
CA GLY A 233 -14.33 45.14 -1.75
C GLY A 233 -14.28 44.21 -0.55
N ASP A 234 -15.17 43.22 -0.53
CA ASP A 234 -15.50 42.43 0.66
C ASP A 234 -14.37 41.46 1.07
N ASN A 235 -13.63 40.90 0.12
CA ASN A 235 -12.70 39.79 0.40
C ASN A 235 -11.23 40.16 0.25
N VAL A 236 -10.90 41.31 -0.35
CA VAL A 236 -9.51 41.70 -0.65
C VAL A 236 -9.09 42.99 0.06
N LEU A 237 -10.01 43.94 0.23
CA LEU A 237 -9.74 45.24 0.83
C LEU A 237 -10.15 45.32 2.30
N GLU A 238 -11.29 44.73 2.67
CA GLU A 238 -11.77 44.68 4.05
C GLU A 238 -10.81 43.93 5.02
N PRO A 239 -10.26 42.75 4.66
CA PRO A 239 -9.25 42.08 5.51
C PRO A 239 -7.92 42.85 5.61
N ARG A 240 -7.66 43.79 4.69
CA ARG A 240 -6.48 44.66 4.68
C ARG A 240 -6.73 46.01 5.38
N GLY A 241 -7.91 46.24 5.95
CA GLY A 241 -8.26 47.47 6.67
C GLY A 241 -8.43 48.72 5.77
N LEU A 242 -8.63 48.54 4.46
CA LEU A 242 -8.79 49.61 3.48
C LEU A 242 -10.24 49.63 3.00
N SER A 243 -11.16 50.32 3.70
CA SER A 243 -12.56 50.40 3.26
C SER A 243 -12.72 51.36 2.06
N PRO A 244 -13.31 50.95 0.92
CA PRO A 244 -13.68 51.88 -0.14
C PRO A 244 -14.93 52.69 0.28
N PRO A 245 -15.07 53.97 -0.16
CA PRO A 245 -16.25 54.76 0.16
C PRO A 245 -17.48 54.17 -0.54
N VAL A 246 -18.54 53.92 0.22
CA VAL A 246 -19.86 53.52 -0.30
C VAL A 246 -20.44 54.71 -1.07
N LEU A 247 -20.45 54.64 -2.41
CA LEU A 247 -21.17 55.59 -3.25
C LEU A 247 -22.62 55.13 -3.44
N GLY A 248 -23.55 55.74 -2.71
CA GLY A 248 -24.99 55.69 -3.00
C GLY A 248 -25.36 56.64 -4.16
N PRO A 249 -26.51 56.43 -4.83
CA PRO A 249 -26.87 57.19 -6.02
C PRO A 249 -27.29 58.62 -5.63
N GLY A 250 -26.54 59.63 -6.10
CA GLY A 250 -27.03 61.01 -6.18
C GLY A 250 -26.47 62.03 -5.18
N GLN A 251 -25.22 61.92 -4.71
CA GLN A 251 -24.59 63.02 -3.98
C GLN A 251 -23.25 63.45 -4.60
N SER A 252 -23.19 64.71 -5.06
CA SER A 252 -21.96 65.40 -5.41
C SER A 252 -21.33 66.00 -4.15
N GLY A 253 -20.43 65.25 -3.52
CA GLY A 253 -19.62 65.73 -2.40
C GLY A 253 -18.16 65.85 -2.82
N HIS A 254 -17.63 67.07 -2.83
CA HIS A 254 -16.21 67.32 -3.01
C HIS A 254 -15.51 67.07 -1.67
N CYS A 255 -14.47 66.23 -1.63
CA CYS A 255 -13.62 66.09 -0.44
C CYS A 255 -12.15 66.01 -0.83
N SER A 256 -11.42 67.05 -0.45
CA SER A 256 -9.97 67.16 -0.56
C SER A 256 -9.28 66.30 0.49
N ALA A 257 -8.18 65.65 0.09
CA ALA A 257 -7.36 64.82 0.96
C ALA A 257 -6.49 65.69 1.88
N LEU A 258 -6.68 65.55 3.19
CA LEU A 258 -5.64 65.85 4.17
C LEU A 258 -5.67 64.78 5.27
N LYS A 259 -4.53 64.14 5.52
CA LYS A 259 -4.31 63.30 6.69
C LYS A 259 -3.19 63.89 7.53
N GLY A 260 -3.59 64.56 8.61
CA GLY A 260 -2.85 64.72 9.85
C GLY A 260 -3.80 64.29 10.97
N ASP A 261 -3.27 63.55 11.94
CA ASP A 261 -3.97 62.85 13.02
C ASP A 261 -5.18 63.59 13.63
N SER A 262 -6.30 62.87 13.74
CA SER A 262 -7.17 62.78 14.93
C SER A 262 -8.59 62.37 14.53
N ALA A 263 -9.27 61.72 15.46
CA ALA A 263 -10.61 61.14 15.38
C ALA A 263 -11.64 62.05 14.69
N THR A 264 -12.60 61.45 13.99
CA THR A 264 -13.80 62.16 13.53
C THR A 264 -15.01 61.24 13.56
N GLY A 265 -15.96 61.57 14.43
CA GLY A 265 -17.36 61.29 14.18
C GLY A 265 -17.94 62.40 13.29
N CYS A 266 -18.95 62.07 12.50
CA CYS A 266 -19.78 63.05 11.80
C CYS A 266 -21.17 63.07 12.45
N SER A 267 -21.61 64.25 12.89
CA SER A 267 -23.03 64.54 13.18
C SER A 267 -23.78 64.82 11.88
N TYR A 268 -25.09 64.52 11.93
CA TYR A 268 -26.07 64.44 10.84
C TYR A 268 -25.99 65.52 9.76
#